data_AF-A1HNP2-F1
#
_entry.id   AF-A1HNP2-F1
#
_cell.length_a   1.000
_cell.length_b   1.000
_cell.length_c   1.000
_cell.angle_alpha   90.00
_cell.angle_beta   90.00
_cell.angle_gamma   90.00
#
_symmetry.space_group_name_H-M   'P 1'
#
loop_
_entity.id
_entity.type
_entity.pdbx_description
1 polymer ?
#
loop_
_entity_poly.entity_id
_entity_poly.type
_entity_poly.pdbx_seq_one_letter_code
_entity_poly.pdbx_strand_id
1 'polypeptide(L)'
;MKGMSGMPPMMGMMVEKMGEGFNPMEMCKNMMEAVKTTAQMAGYATPEVMALFEDWVNQVEGEVLELMRQKGQVSPAEIAQELKVSEDTALYFISKLIRDKMEVLWR
;
A
#
# COMPACT_ATOMS: atom_id res chain seq x y z
N MET A 1 -15.75 26.62 -40.89
CA MET A 1 -16.27 25.46 -40.16
C MET A 1 -17.44 24.86 -40.94
N LYS A 2 -17.24 23.76 -41.66
CA LYS A 2 -18.30 23.01 -42.35
C LYS A 2 -18.06 21.53 -42.05
N GLY A 3 -18.87 20.94 -41.18
CA GLY A 3 -18.70 19.54 -40.80
C GLY A 3 -19.66 18.95 -39.76
N MET A 4 -20.73 19.65 -39.34
CA MET A 4 -21.63 19.13 -38.28
C MET A 4 -23.12 19.17 -38.64
N SER A 5 -23.49 19.19 -39.92
CA SER A 5 -24.90 19.32 -40.36
C SER A 5 -25.60 17.98 -40.66
N GLY A 6 -25.36 16.92 -39.88
CA GLY A 6 -25.93 15.60 -40.20
C GLY A 6 -26.00 14.55 -39.09
N MET A 7 -25.75 14.89 -37.83
CA MET A 7 -25.86 13.91 -36.73
C MET A 7 -27.29 13.86 -36.17
N PRO A 8 -27.87 12.68 -35.93
CA PRO A 8 -29.17 12.55 -35.30
C PRO A 8 -29.19 13.22 -33.92
N PRO A 9 -30.26 13.92 -33.53
CA PRO A 9 -30.31 14.72 -32.29
C PRO A 9 -30.03 13.91 -31.02
N MET A 10 -30.39 12.63 -30.98
CA MET A 10 -30.05 11.71 -29.88
C MET A 10 -28.54 11.50 -29.71
N MET A 11 -27.79 11.46 -30.82
CA MET A 11 -26.34 11.29 -30.81
C MET A 11 -25.64 12.57 -30.30
N GLY A 12 -26.16 13.75 -30.66
CA GLY A 12 -25.69 15.04 -30.16
C GLY A 12 -25.90 15.20 -28.66
N MET A 13 -27.09 14.84 -28.15
CA MET A 13 -27.40 14.88 -26.72
C MET A 13 -26.56 13.89 -25.89
N MET A 14 -26.18 12.74 -26.46
CA MET A 14 -25.30 11.77 -25.81
C MET A 14 -23.87 12.27 -25.66
N VAL A 15 -23.36 12.94 -26.70
CA VAL A 15 -22.03 13.58 -26.69
C VAL A 15 -22.01 14.77 -25.73
N GLU A 16 -23.09 15.53 -25.64
CA GLU A 16 -23.20 16.67 -24.72
C GLU A 16 -23.33 16.24 -23.24
N LYS A 17 -23.99 15.10 -22.97
CA LYS A 17 -24.09 14.52 -21.60
C LYS A 17 -22.84 13.76 -21.15
N MET A 18 -22.01 13.27 -22.08
CA MET A 18 -20.64 12.83 -21.78
C MET A 18 -19.72 14.04 -21.88
N GLY A 19 -19.69 14.86 -20.83
CA GLY A 19 -18.97 16.13 -20.80
C GLY A 19 -17.57 16.09 -21.43
N GLU A 20 -17.18 17.21 -22.04
CA GLU A 20 -15.86 17.44 -22.61
C GLU A 20 -14.77 17.02 -21.63
N GLY A 21 -14.17 15.84 -21.87
CA GLY A 21 -13.17 15.25 -20.98
C GLY A 21 -13.28 13.74 -20.78
N PHE A 22 -14.41 13.11 -21.12
CA PHE A 22 -14.52 11.64 -21.06
C PHE A 22 -14.00 11.00 -22.36
N ASN A 23 -12.84 10.36 -22.30
CA ASN A 23 -12.27 9.58 -23.39
C ASN A 23 -12.32 8.07 -23.04
N PRO A 24 -13.22 7.28 -23.67
CA PRO A 24 -13.33 5.85 -23.41
C PRO A 24 -12.04 5.05 -23.62
N MET A 25 -11.19 5.47 -24.57
CA MET A 25 -9.90 4.82 -24.83
C MET A 25 -8.90 5.09 -23.71
N GLU A 26 -8.90 6.31 -23.16
CA GLU A 26 -8.05 6.68 -22.03
C GLU A 26 -8.49 5.97 -20.75
N MET A 27 -9.80 5.88 -20.49
CA MET A 27 -10.35 5.09 -19.39
C MET A 27 -9.94 3.61 -19.48
N CYS A 28 -10.08 3.01 -20.66
CA CYS A 28 -9.70 1.61 -20.90
C CYS A 28 -8.20 1.39 -20.66
N LYS A 29 -7.35 2.30 -21.17
CA LYS A 29 -5.91 2.27 -20.94
C LYS A 29 -5.57 2.37 -19.44
N ASN A 30 -6.14 3.32 -18.72
CA ASN A 30 -5.89 3.50 -17.29
C ASN A 30 -6.34 2.28 -16.48
N MET A 31 -7.47 1.66 -16.85
CA MET A 31 -7.94 0.43 -16.22
C MET A 31 -6.97 -0.74 -16.47
N MET A 32 -6.50 -0.91 -17.70
CA MET A 32 -5.51 -1.96 -18.02
C MET A 32 -4.18 -1.72 -17.29
N GLU A 33 -3.73 -0.47 -17.18
CA GLU A 33 -2.53 -0.11 -16.42
C GLU A 33 -2.68 -0.40 -14.92
N ALA A 34 -3.85 -0.11 -14.34
CA ALA A 34 -4.16 -0.47 -12.96
C ALA A 34 -4.14 -1.98 -12.75
N VAL A 35 -4.82 -2.75 -13.61
CA VAL A 35 -4.82 -4.23 -13.55
C VAL A 35 -3.41 -4.80 -13.68
N LYS A 36 -2.61 -4.28 -14.62
CA LYS A 36 -1.21 -4.68 -14.80
C LYS A 36 -0.39 -4.40 -13.54
N THR A 37 -0.49 -3.21 -12.96
CA THR A 37 0.22 -2.83 -11.74
C THR A 37 -0.17 -3.75 -10.58
N THR A 38 -1.47 -3.99 -10.37
CA THR A 38 -1.96 -4.90 -9.33
C THR A 38 -1.45 -6.33 -9.55
N ALA A 39 -1.48 -6.85 -10.78
CA ALA A 39 -0.98 -8.18 -11.09
C ALA A 39 0.53 -8.30 -10.87
N GLN A 40 1.31 -7.27 -11.22
CA GLN A 40 2.74 -7.22 -10.94
C GLN A 40 3.02 -7.21 -9.44
N MET A 41 2.30 -6.39 -8.66
CA MET A 41 2.41 -6.37 -7.20
C MET A 41 2.07 -7.72 -6.57
N ALA A 42 0.99 -8.36 -7.03
CA ALA A 42 0.62 -9.71 -6.59
C ALA A 42 1.69 -10.75 -6.95
N GLY A 43 2.35 -10.59 -8.10
CA GLY A 43 3.46 -11.45 -8.51
C GLY A 43 4.70 -11.38 -7.61
N TYR A 44 4.92 -10.27 -6.91
CA TYR A 44 6.01 -10.16 -5.93
C TYR A 44 5.65 -10.76 -4.56
N ALA A 45 4.37 -10.92 -4.26
CA ALA A 45 3.87 -11.49 -3.01
C ALA A 45 3.57 -12.98 -3.17
N THR A 46 4.54 -13.76 -3.67
CA THR A 46 4.38 -15.22 -3.68
C THR A 46 4.33 -15.75 -2.25
N PRO A 47 3.68 -16.90 -1.98
CA PRO A 47 3.60 -17.47 -0.64
C PRO A 47 4.98 -17.64 0.03
N GLU A 48 6.01 -17.96 -0.75
CA GLU A 48 7.38 -18.10 -0.28
C GLU A 48 8.00 -16.76 0.16
N VAL A 49 7.79 -15.70 -0.61
CA VAL A 49 8.27 -14.35 -0.23
C VAL A 49 7.53 -13.85 1.00
N MET A 50 6.22 -14.11 1.09
CA MET A 50 5.42 -13.77 2.27
C MET A 50 5.93 -14.49 3.51
N ALA A 51 6.21 -15.80 3.44
CA ALA A 51 6.76 -16.55 4.56
C ALA A 51 8.12 -16.02 5.02
N LEU A 52 9.02 -15.70 4.09
CA LEU A 52 10.32 -15.09 4.42
C LEU A 52 10.15 -13.71 5.06
N PHE A 53 9.19 -12.91 4.60
CA PHE A 53 8.90 -11.61 5.19
C PHE A 53 8.32 -11.76 6.60
N GLU A 54 7.40 -12.71 6.84
CA GLU A 54 6.86 -13.00 8.16
C GLU A 54 7.94 -13.47 9.14
N ASP A 55 8.83 -14.37 8.71
CA ASP A 55 9.98 -14.81 9.50
C ASP A 55 10.92 -13.65 9.86
N TRP A 56 11.15 -12.74 8.90
CA TRP A 56 11.94 -11.53 9.15
C TRP A 56 11.25 -10.57 10.14
N VAL A 57 9.94 -10.34 9.99
CA VAL A 57 9.13 -9.53 10.93
C VAL A 57 9.23 -10.08 12.35
N ASN A 58 9.10 -11.40 12.52
CA ASN A 58 9.20 -12.05 13.83
C ASN A 58 10.60 -11.89 14.46
N GLN A 59 11.67 -11.97 13.64
CA GLN A 59 13.04 -11.75 14.09
C GLN A 59 13.24 -10.32 14.57
N VAL A 60 12.83 -9.33 13.77
CA VAL A 60 12.94 -7.91 14.13
C VAL A 60 12.18 -7.60 15.43
N GLU A 61 10.99 -8.16 15.62
CA GLU A 61 10.25 -8.01 16.88
C GLU A 61 10.97 -8.58 18.09
N GLY A 62 11.56 -9.77 17.93
CA GLY A 62 12.40 -10.37 18.96
C GLY A 62 13.58 -9.48 19.32
N GLU A 63 14.25 -8.91 18.33
CA GLU A 63 15.38 -8.01 18.53
C GLU A 63 14.97 -6.68 19.19
N VAL A 64 13.82 -6.09 18.82
CA VAL A 64 13.27 -4.90 19.50
C VAL A 64 13.00 -5.21 20.97
N LEU A 65 12.34 -6.33 21.27
CA LEU A 65 12.03 -6.72 22.65
C LEU A 65 13.29 -6.98 23.47
N GLU A 66 14.30 -7.61 22.86
CA GLU A 66 15.58 -7.85 23.50
C GLU A 66 16.32 -6.54 23.80
N LEU A 67 16.34 -5.59 22.86
CA LEU A 67 16.89 -4.25 23.07
C LEU A 67 16.21 -3.52 24.24
N MET A 68 14.87 -3.55 24.28
CA MET A 68 14.10 -2.99 25.40
C MET A 68 14.42 -3.68 26.73
N ARG A 69 14.63 -5.01 26.72
CA ARG A 69 15.00 -5.77 27.94
C ARG A 69 16.40 -5.39 28.44
N GLN A 70 17.35 -5.19 27.55
CA GLN A 70 18.76 -4.91 27.89
C GLN A 70 18.98 -3.46 28.32
N LYS A 71 18.40 -2.50 27.58
CA LYS A 71 18.63 -1.06 27.79
C LYS A 71 17.51 -0.39 28.61
N GLY A 72 16.39 -1.07 28.81
CA GLY A 72 15.19 -0.51 29.44
C GLY A 72 14.43 0.40 28.48
N GLN A 73 14.48 1.72 28.72
CA GLN A 73 13.80 2.67 27.86
C GLN A 73 14.66 2.97 26.64
N VAL A 74 14.15 2.61 25.45
CA VAL A 74 14.78 2.87 24.15
C VAL A 74 13.87 3.73 23.30
N SER A 75 14.46 4.69 22.59
CA SER A 75 13.76 5.54 21.62
C SER A 75 13.63 4.85 20.24
N PRO A 76 12.67 5.27 19.40
CA PRO A 76 12.55 4.77 18.02
C PRO A 76 13.83 4.95 17.19
N ALA A 77 14.53 6.07 17.38
CA ALA A 77 15.79 6.36 16.70
C ALA A 77 16.91 5.39 17.08
N GLU A 78 17.01 5.02 18.37
CA GLU A 78 17.98 4.01 18.83
C GLU A 78 17.66 2.63 18.26
N ILE A 79 16.38 2.25 18.21
CA ILE A 79 15.95 0.99 17.60
C ILE A 79 16.31 0.97 16.11
N ALA A 80 16.02 2.05 15.37
CA ALA A 80 16.36 2.15 13.96
C ALA A 80 17.87 2.03 13.71
N GLN A 81 18.68 2.66 14.56
CA GLN A 81 20.14 2.61 14.46
C GLN A 81 20.71 1.21 14.75
N GLU A 82 20.20 0.52 15.77
CA GLU A 82 20.67 -0.81 16.16
C GLU A 82 20.25 -1.86 15.12
N LEU A 83 18.98 -1.84 14.70
CA LEU A 83 18.41 -2.83 13.78
C LEU A 83 18.66 -2.52 12.30
N LYS A 84 19.33 -1.40 11.99
CA LYS A 84 19.64 -0.96 10.62
C LYS A 84 18.41 -0.82 9.73
N VAL A 85 17.31 -0.33 10.31
CA VAL A 85 16.06 -0.02 9.62
C VAL A 85 15.80 1.48 9.62
N SER A 86 14.77 1.93 8.91
CA SER A 86 14.33 3.33 9.01
C SER A 86 13.62 3.57 10.35
N GLU A 87 13.55 4.84 10.76
CA GLU A 87 12.79 5.24 11.95
C GLU A 87 11.29 4.92 11.81
N ASP A 88 10.74 5.03 10.60
CA ASP A 88 9.34 4.65 10.30
C ASP A 88 9.11 3.15 10.55
N THR A 89 10.06 2.30 10.14
CA THR A 89 9.99 0.86 10.40
C THR A 89 10.07 0.58 11.90
N ALA A 90 10.97 1.25 12.64
CA ALA A 90 11.05 1.12 14.09
C ALA A 90 9.73 1.54 14.79
N LEU A 91 9.17 2.68 14.39
CA LEU A 91 7.87 3.16 14.90
C LEU A 91 6.73 2.19 14.62
N TYR A 92 6.71 1.57 13.44
CA TYR A 92 5.74 0.54 13.10
C TYR A 92 5.81 -0.65 14.07
N PHE A 93 7.01 -1.19 14.31
CA PHE A 93 7.20 -2.33 15.20
C PHE A 93 6.82 -2.01 16.65
N ILE A 94 7.21 -0.84 17.16
CA ILE A 94 6.80 -0.37 18.49
C ILE A 94 5.27 -0.30 18.59
N SER A 95 4.62 0.30 17.59
CA SER A 95 3.16 0.43 17.54
C SER A 95 2.46 -0.92 17.48
N LYS A 96 3.02 -1.88 16.73
CA LYS A 96 2.52 -3.25 16.65
C LYS A 96 2.64 -3.97 17.99
N LEU A 97 3.81 -3.95 18.63
CA LEU A 97 4.04 -4.59 19.93
C LEU A 97 3.11 -4.04 21.03
N ILE A 98 2.80 -2.74 21.02
CA ILE A 98 1.82 -2.14 21.93
C ILE A 98 0.43 -2.74 21.67
N ARG A 99 0.00 -2.79 20.41
CA ARG A 99 -1.30 -3.38 20.02
C ARG A 99 -1.42 -4.83 20.47
N ASP A 100 -0.40 -5.64 20.20
CA ASP A 100 -0.41 -7.08 20.48
C ASP A 100 -0.44 -7.35 22.00
N LYS A 101 0.31 -6.57 22.79
CA LYS A 101 0.21 -6.63 24.26
C LYS A 101 -1.17 -6.23 24.78
N MET A 102 -1.79 -5.23 24.17
CA MET A 102 -3.14 -4.83 24.54
C MET A 102 -4.16 -5.94 24.22
N GLU A 103 -4.05 -6.61 23.07
CA GLU A 103 -4.95 -7.73 22.73
C GLU A 103 -4.83 -8.91 23.70
N VAL A 104 -3.63 -9.19 24.22
CA VAL A 104 -3.42 -10.24 25.24
C VAL A 104 -4.02 -9.88 26.60
N LEU A 105 -4.10 -8.58 26.94
CA LEU A 105 -4.67 -8.12 28.22
C LEU A 105 -6.21 -8.09 28.23
N TRP A 106 -6.86 -8.12 27.06
CA TRP A 106 -8.32 -8.07 26.91
C TRP A 106 -8.95 -9.43 26.53
N ARG A 107 -8.16 -10.51 26.52
CA ARG A 107 -8.62 -11.90 26.35
C ARG A 107 -8.55 -12.66 27.67
#